data_AF-A0A290ZIV9-F1
#
_entry.id   AF-A0A290ZIV9-F1
#
_cell.length_a   1.000
_cell.length_b   1.000
_cell.length_c   1.000
_cell.angle_alpha   90.00
_cell.angle_beta   90.00
_cell.angle_gamma   90.00
#
_symmetry.space_group_name_H-M   'P 1'
#
loop_
_entity.id
_entity.type
_entity.pdbx_description
1 polymer ?
#
loop_
_entity_poly.entity_id
_entity_poly.type
_entity_poly.pdbx_seq_one_letter_code
_entity_poly.pdbx_strand_id
1 'polypeptide(L)'
;MIALGIGLAVTCTTPAPVHAEDANTLAPDPAPFVLGRRVIDTETLAEQRGGADTHLSDIHAVGSVSEVQAYDLSTGHNSVTDGALAGTSGIPMLIQNSGNGVLIQNAVIVNVEVR
;
A
#
# COMPACT_ATOMS: atom_id res chain seq x y z
N MET A 1 56.66 11.60 -7.78
CA MET A 1 56.39 11.38 -9.22
C MET A 1 56.43 9.87 -9.44
N ILE A 2 55.47 9.13 -9.97
CA ILE A 2 54.10 9.32 -10.48
C ILE A 2 53.45 7.94 -10.22
N ALA A 3 52.21 7.92 -9.75
CA ALA A 3 51.38 6.72 -9.67
C ALA A 3 50.56 6.60 -10.97
N LEU A 4 50.49 5.41 -11.58
CA LEU A 4 49.45 5.11 -12.56
C LEU A 4 49.23 3.59 -12.69
N GLY A 5 48.25 3.07 -11.96
CA GLY A 5 47.66 1.74 -12.16
C GLY A 5 46.25 1.93 -12.72
N ILE A 6 46.00 1.36 -13.90
CA ILE A 6 44.75 1.48 -14.66
C ILE A 6 43.79 0.39 -14.16
N GLY A 7 42.62 0.80 -13.64
CA GLY A 7 41.54 -0.09 -13.22
C GLY A 7 40.31 0.08 -14.11
N LEU A 8 40.03 -0.96 -14.89
CA LEU A 8 38.89 -1.13 -15.79
C LEU A 8 37.56 -1.13 -15.01
N ALA A 9 36.65 -0.20 -15.30
CA ALA A 9 35.31 -0.15 -14.71
C ALA A 9 34.26 -0.70 -15.68
N VAL A 10 33.65 -1.82 -15.28
CA VAL A 10 32.49 -2.47 -15.87
C VAL A 10 31.26 -1.55 -15.73
N THR A 11 30.63 -1.17 -16.84
CA THR A 11 29.38 -0.41 -16.83
C THR A 11 28.19 -1.36 -16.68
N CYS A 12 27.79 -1.64 -15.45
CA CYS A 12 26.47 -2.20 -15.18
C CYS A 12 25.47 -1.02 -15.15
N THR A 13 24.62 -0.96 -16.17
CA THR A 13 23.57 0.05 -16.33
C THR A 13 22.50 -0.18 -15.26
N THR A 14 22.37 0.73 -14.31
CA THR A 14 21.20 0.82 -13.43
C THR A 14 20.03 1.43 -14.21
N PRO A 15 18.78 0.94 -14.02
CA PRO A 15 17.62 1.59 -14.61
C PRO A 15 17.50 2.99 -14.01
N ALA A 16 17.64 4.01 -14.86
CA ALA A 16 17.51 5.38 -14.44
C ALA A 16 16.10 5.59 -13.84
N PRO A 17 15.98 6.28 -12.69
CA PRO A 17 14.68 6.83 -12.30
C PRO A 17 14.21 7.72 -13.45
N VAL A 18 12.97 7.49 -13.89
CA VAL A 18 12.31 8.31 -14.91
C VAL A 18 12.05 9.67 -14.27
N HIS A 19 13.07 10.53 -14.29
CA HIS A 19 12.93 11.93 -13.93
C HIS A 19 12.02 12.55 -14.97
N ALA A 20 10.90 13.13 -14.50
CA ALA A 20 10.16 14.08 -15.30
C ALA A 20 11.16 15.14 -15.76
N GLU A 21 11.26 15.30 -17.07
CA GLU A 21 12.13 16.26 -17.73
C GLU A 21 12.00 17.65 -17.09
N ASP A 22 13.14 18.18 -16.65
CA ASP A 22 13.26 19.53 -16.09
C ASP A 22 12.87 20.51 -17.21
N ALA A 23 11.64 21.01 -17.16
CA ALA A 23 11.10 21.93 -18.14
C ALA A 23 11.71 23.32 -17.96
N ASN A 24 13.01 23.44 -18.19
CA ASN A 24 13.70 24.72 -18.22
C ASN A 24 14.43 24.88 -19.56
N THR A 25 13.72 25.43 -20.56
CA THR A 25 14.22 26.31 -21.66
C THR A 25 13.30 26.38 -22.88
N LEU A 26 11.97 26.39 -22.72
CA LEU A 26 11.12 27.00 -23.75
C LEU A 26 10.69 28.39 -23.28
N ALA A 27 11.18 29.42 -23.98
CA ALA A 27 10.73 30.79 -23.81
C ALA A 27 9.19 30.86 -23.92
N PRO A 28 8.51 31.62 -23.05
CA PRO A 28 7.05 31.69 -23.08
C PRO A 28 6.60 32.44 -24.34
N ASP A 29 5.92 31.74 -25.24
CA ASP A 29 5.13 32.34 -26.33
C ASP A 29 3.89 33.02 -25.71
N PRO A 30 3.67 34.34 -25.91
CA PRO A 30 2.58 35.07 -25.29
C PRO A 30 1.29 34.92 -26.11
N ALA A 31 0.69 33.74 -26.13
CA ALA A 31 -0.67 33.54 -26.63
C ALA A 31 -1.54 32.88 -25.55
N PRO A 32 -2.65 33.51 -25.14
CA PRO A 32 -3.33 33.12 -23.92
C PRO A 32 -4.30 31.97 -24.23
N PHE A 33 -3.86 30.72 -24.05
CA PHE A 33 -4.81 29.63 -23.87
C PHE A 33 -5.40 29.73 -22.46
N VAL A 34 -6.43 30.58 -22.33
CA VAL A 34 -7.17 30.76 -21.08
C VAL A 34 -8.17 29.62 -20.92
N LEU A 35 -7.71 28.49 -20.42
CA LEU A 35 -8.54 27.66 -19.55
C LEU A 35 -8.27 28.17 -18.15
N GLY A 36 -9.23 28.88 -17.55
CA GLY A 36 -9.10 29.58 -16.27
C GLY A 36 -8.68 28.70 -15.10
N ARG A 37 -7.41 28.31 -15.05
CA ARG A 37 -6.80 27.54 -13.98
C ARG A 37 -5.41 28.12 -13.71
N ARG A 38 -5.21 28.43 -12.43
CA ARG A 38 -3.89 28.71 -11.84
C ARG A 38 -2.95 27.55 -12.19
N VAL A 39 -1.82 27.85 -12.81
CA VAL A 39 -0.74 26.86 -13.00
C VAL A 39 -0.32 26.39 -11.61
N ILE A 40 -0.41 25.09 -11.38
CA ILE A 40 -0.05 24.46 -10.10
C ILE A 40 1.38 23.96 -10.24
N ASP A 41 2.18 24.26 -9.22
CA ASP A 41 3.56 23.78 -9.09
C ASP A 41 3.59 22.23 -9.08
N THR A 42 4.60 21.66 -9.72
CA THR A 42 4.92 20.23 -9.66
C THR A 42 5.05 19.69 -8.24
N GLU A 43 5.51 20.50 -7.28
CA GLU A 43 5.58 20.16 -5.86
C GLU A 43 4.18 20.00 -5.28
N THR A 44 3.29 20.97 -5.55
CA THR A 44 1.87 20.88 -5.15
C THR A 44 1.16 19.69 -5.83
N LEU A 45 1.52 19.34 -7.08
CA LEU A 45 1.02 18.13 -7.72
C LEU A 45 1.61 16.85 -7.12
N ALA A 46 2.83 16.88 -6.59
CA ALA A 46 3.44 15.75 -5.90
C ALA A 46 2.74 15.46 -4.57
N GLU A 47 2.43 16.50 -3.81
CA GLU A 47 1.59 16.42 -2.60
C GLU A 47 0.20 15.88 -2.93
N GLN A 48 -0.40 16.33 -4.04
CA GLN A 48 -1.71 15.86 -4.51
C GLN A 48 -1.68 14.49 -5.18
N ARG A 49 -0.53 13.89 -5.47
CA ARG A 49 -0.41 12.49 -5.93
C ARG A 49 -0.26 11.53 -4.74
N GLY A 50 -0.67 12.00 -3.55
CA GLY A 50 -0.75 11.27 -2.29
C GLY A 50 0.52 10.55 -1.82
N GLY A 51 1.66 10.97 -2.38
CA GLY A 51 2.97 10.41 -2.06
C GLY A 51 3.23 9.06 -2.74
N ALA A 52 4.49 8.79 -3.04
CA ALA A 52 4.92 7.44 -3.37
C ALA A 52 5.03 6.66 -2.05
N ASP A 53 4.03 5.85 -1.74
CA ASP A 53 4.08 4.95 -0.59
C ASP A 53 5.24 3.95 -0.75
N THR A 54 6.24 4.04 0.14
CA THR A 54 7.36 3.10 0.22
C THR A 54 7.23 2.13 1.40
N HIS A 55 6.07 2.06 2.06
CA HIS A 55 5.89 1.21 3.23
C HIS A 55 5.75 -0.26 2.83
N LEU A 56 6.69 -1.07 3.31
CA LEU A 56 6.55 -2.53 3.31
C LEU A 56 5.50 -2.91 4.36
N SER A 57 4.38 -3.44 3.88
CA SER A 57 3.23 -3.85 4.70
C SER A 57 3.19 -5.37 4.82
N ASP A 58 3.64 -5.90 5.95
CA ASP A 58 3.71 -7.34 6.16
C ASP A 58 2.78 -7.81 7.28
N ILE A 59 2.07 -8.91 7.01
CA ILE A 59 1.31 -9.66 8.01
C ILE A 59 2.09 -10.92 8.35
N HIS A 60 2.60 -10.99 9.59
CA HIS A 60 3.19 -12.20 10.12
C HIS A 60 2.20 -12.90 11.05
N ALA A 61 1.43 -13.84 10.50
CA ALA A 61 0.51 -14.67 11.25
C ALA A 61 1.13 -16.06 11.50
N VAL A 62 1.64 -16.27 12.71
CA VAL A 62 2.16 -17.57 13.16
C VAL A 62 1.32 -18.03 14.34
N GLY A 63 0.73 -19.20 14.21
CA GLY A 63 0.05 -19.85 15.31
C GLY A 63 -0.09 -21.34 15.06
N SER A 64 -0.21 -22.08 16.15
CA SER A 64 -0.40 -23.52 16.15
C SER A 64 -1.57 -23.85 17.06
N VAL A 65 -2.35 -24.84 16.66
CA VAL A 65 -3.33 -25.49 17.52
C VAL A 65 -2.87 -26.93 17.68
N SER A 66 -2.36 -27.27 18.85
CA SER A 66 -1.90 -28.62 19.16
C SER A 66 -2.55 -29.12 20.44
N GLU A 67 -2.67 -30.45 20.55
CA GLU A 67 -3.17 -31.14 21.75
C GLU A 67 -4.61 -30.74 22.15
N VAL A 68 -5.45 -30.37 21.19
CA VAL A 68 -6.86 -30.10 21.48
C VAL A 68 -7.59 -31.42 21.71
N GLN A 69 -7.86 -31.72 22.97
CA GLN A 69 -8.76 -32.78 23.39
C GLN A 69 -10.09 -32.17 23.76
N ALA A 70 -11.17 -32.68 23.17
CA ALA A 70 -12.50 -32.15 23.36
C ALA A 70 -13.47 -33.35 23.51
N TYR A 71 -14.10 -33.49 24.68
CA TYR A 71 -15.09 -34.52 24.99
C TYR A 71 -16.39 -33.89 25.53
N ASP A 72 -17.54 -34.54 25.29
CA ASP A 72 -18.88 -34.12 25.72
C ASP A 72 -19.28 -32.69 25.29
N LEU A 73 -18.99 -32.32 24.04
CA LEU A 73 -19.29 -30.96 23.56
C LEU A 73 -20.62 -30.85 22.85
N SER A 74 -21.38 -29.84 23.26
CA SER A 74 -22.43 -29.24 22.45
C SER A 74 -21.89 -27.92 21.87
N THR A 75 -21.63 -27.90 20.57
CA THR A 75 -21.17 -26.69 19.86
C THR A 75 -22.36 -25.81 19.47
N GLY A 76 -22.12 -24.50 19.38
CA GLY A 76 -23.16 -23.52 19.08
C GLY A 76 -23.46 -23.37 17.59
N HIS A 77 -24.42 -22.50 17.27
CA HIS A 77 -24.62 -22.01 15.91
C HIS A 77 -23.97 -20.64 15.77
N ASN A 78 -23.19 -20.47 14.72
CA ASN A 78 -22.74 -19.17 14.25
C ASN A 78 -23.88 -18.57 13.42
N SER A 79 -24.82 -17.87 14.05
CA SER A 79 -25.95 -17.26 13.34
C SER A 79 -25.70 -15.77 13.11
N VAL A 80 -25.72 -15.36 11.84
CA VAL A 80 -25.74 -13.97 11.39
C VAL A 80 -27.02 -13.78 10.62
N THR A 81 -27.90 -12.95 11.17
CA THR A 81 -29.27 -12.78 10.68
C THR A 81 -29.40 -11.62 9.71
N ASP A 82 -30.58 -11.48 9.11
CA ASP A 82 -30.87 -10.38 8.20
C ASP A 82 -30.57 -9.03 8.84
N GLY A 83 -29.88 -8.17 8.08
CA GLY A 83 -29.47 -6.85 8.54
C GLY A 83 -28.20 -6.80 9.39
N ALA A 84 -27.53 -7.93 9.67
CA ALA A 84 -26.34 -7.94 10.53
C ALA A 84 -25.18 -7.08 10.01
N LEU A 85 -25.14 -6.81 8.70
CA LEU A 85 -24.21 -5.86 8.07
C LEU A 85 -24.95 -4.75 7.30
N ALA A 86 -26.27 -4.59 7.51
CA ALA A 86 -26.99 -3.53 6.82
C ALA A 86 -26.50 -2.16 7.33
N GLY A 87 -26.15 -1.28 6.39
CA GLY A 87 -25.61 0.04 6.69
C GLY A 87 -24.12 0.07 7.05
N THR A 88 -23.39 -1.04 6.95
CA THR A 88 -21.93 -1.01 7.14
C THR A 88 -21.26 -0.28 5.99
N SER A 89 -20.45 0.73 6.31
CA SER A 89 -19.56 1.42 5.38
C SER A 89 -18.11 1.23 5.84
N GLY A 90 -17.17 1.16 4.90
CA GLY A 90 -15.77 0.81 5.19
C GLY A 90 -15.50 -0.69 5.01
N ILE A 91 -14.76 -1.31 5.93
CA ILE A 91 -14.30 -2.70 5.83
C ILE A 91 -14.89 -3.52 6.98
N PRO A 92 -16.16 -3.95 6.88
CA PRO A 92 -16.76 -4.79 7.91
C PRO A 92 -16.08 -6.17 7.91
N MET A 93 -15.69 -6.65 9.09
CA MET A 93 -15.11 -7.98 9.26
C MET A 93 -15.92 -8.79 10.24
N LEU A 94 -16.23 -10.02 9.86
CA LEU A 94 -16.95 -10.96 10.68
C LEU A 94 -16.18 -12.27 10.72
N ILE A 95 -15.99 -12.77 11.93
CA ILE A 95 -15.41 -14.07 12.16
C ILE A 95 -16.32 -14.79 13.13
N GLN A 96 -16.78 -15.97 12.74
CA GLN A 96 -17.58 -16.80 13.60
C GLN A 96 -16.92 -18.15 13.76
N ASN A 97 -16.83 -18.60 15.00
CA ASN A 97 -16.44 -19.96 15.31
C ASN A 97 -17.32 -20.51 16.42
N SER A 98 -17.95 -21.66 16.15
CA SER A 98 -18.80 -22.33 17.12
C SER A 98 -18.19 -23.64 17.64
N GLY A 99 -16.97 -23.96 17.21
CA GLY A 99 -16.27 -25.20 17.51
C GLY A 99 -15.23 -25.06 18.61
N ASN A 100 -14.48 -26.13 18.84
CA ASN A 100 -13.31 -26.16 19.73
C ASN A 100 -12.03 -26.41 18.92
N GLY A 101 -10.90 -25.96 19.47
CA GLY A 101 -9.61 -26.11 18.81
C GLY A 101 -9.45 -25.21 17.60
N VAL A 102 -9.85 -23.95 17.74
CA VAL A 102 -9.85 -23.02 16.62
C VAL A 102 -8.88 -21.90 16.91
N LEU A 103 -7.89 -21.80 16.02
CA LEU A 103 -7.05 -20.63 15.88
C LEU A 103 -7.62 -19.78 14.76
N ILE A 104 -7.88 -18.52 15.09
CA ILE A 104 -8.37 -17.53 14.15
C ILE A 104 -7.26 -16.49 13.98
N GLN A 105 -6.79 -16.33 12.75
CA GLN A 105 -5.80 -15.33 12.38
C GLN A 105 -6.41 -14.47 11.27
N ASN A 106 -7.08 -13.41 11.68
CA ASN A 106 -7.55 -12.39 10.75
C ASN A 106 -6.71 -11.14 10.92
N ALA A 107 -6.16 -10.66 9.81
CA ALA A 107 -5.37 -9.45 9.74
C ALA A 107 -5.66 -8.75 8.42
N VAL A 108 -5.90 -7.44 8.48
CA VAL A 108 -6.15 -6.60 7.33
C VAL A 108 -5.24 -5.39 7.41
N ILE A 109 -4.48 -5.16 6.35
CA ILE A 109 -3.74 -3.91 6.15
C ILE A 109 -4.52 -3.06 5.16
N VAL A 110 -4.70 -1.79 5.50
CA VAL A 110 -5.35 -0.80 4.64
C VAL A 110 -4.37 0.34 4.44
N ASN A 111 -3.77 0.38 3.26
CA ASN A 111 -2.96 1.52 2.84
C ASN A 111 -3.89 2.49 2.11
N VAL A 112 -4.05 3.69 2.67
CA VAL A 112 -4.91 4.71 2.09
C VAL A 112 -4.05 5.89 1.68
N GLU A 113 -4.08 6.16 0.39
CA GLU A 113 -3.60 7.39 -0.19
C GLU A 113 -4.80 8.33 -0.36
N VAL A 114 -4.76 9.50 0.30
CA VAL A 114 -5.81 10.52 0.20
C VAL A 114 -5.22 11.79 -0.40
N ARG A 115 -6.00 12.42 -1.27
CA ARG A 115 -5.70 13.73 -1.87
C ARG A 115 -6.40 14.85 -1.14
#